data_AF-A0A2D6SP44-F1
#
_entry.id   AF-A0A2D6SP44-F1
#
_cell.length_a   1.000
_cell.length_b   1.000
_cell.length_c   1.000
_cell.angle_alpha   90.00
_cell.angle_beta   90.00
_cell.angle_gamma   90.00
#
_symmetry.space_group_name_H-M   'P 1'
#
loop_
_entity.id
_entity.type
_entity.pdbx_description
1 polymer ?
#
loop_
_entity_poly.entity_id
_entity_poly.type
_entity_poly.pdbx_seq_one_letter_code
_entity_poly.pdbx_strand_id
1 'polypeptide(L)'
;MKLSKNKKSQGLSVNMIVLAAIALVVLVVTIIIITGQTSTTSKNLQSCALKGGKCAKNLPGNEDLEKVECNDGVYNVPVIVNDPLCGESQLCCLKL
;
A
#
# COMPACT_ATOMS: atom_id res chain seq x y z
N MET A 1 24.16 -35.98 53.36
CA MET A 1 24.07 -35.98 51.88
C MET A 1 23.63 -34.60 51.42
N LYS A 2 24.54 -33.79 50.83
CA LYS A 2 24.22 -32.45 50.32
C LYS A 2 24.06 -32.51 48.80
N LEU A 3 22.84 -32.35 48.30
CA LEU A 3 22.57 -32.03 46.90
C LEU A 3 22.32 -30.53 46.79
N SER A 4 23.38 -29.74 46.60
CA SER A 4 23.24 -28.36 46.18
C SER A 4 23.10 -28.35 44.66
N LYS A 5 21.84 -28.33 44.20
CA LYS A 5 21.44 -28.08 42.81
C LYS A 5 21.94 -26.68 42.45
N ASN A 6 23.07 -26.61 41.76
CA ASN A 6 23.66 -25.37 41.28
C ASN A 6 22.64 -24.69 40.36
N LYS A 7 22.01 -23.61 40.84
CA LYS A 7 21.19 -22.73 40.00
C LYS A 7 22.13 -22.19 38.93
N LYS A 8 22.15 -22.81 37.75
CA LYS A 8 22.63 -22.18 36.52
C LYS A 8 21.75 -20.96 36.32
N SER A 9 22.19 -19.83 36.86
CA SER A 9 21.77 -18.53 36.37
C SER A 9 22.11 -18.56 34.89
N GLN A 10 21.10 -18.84 34.07
CA GLN A 10 21.16 -18.71 32.62
C GLN A 10 21.23 -17.21 32.36
N GLY A 11 22.36 -16.59 32.68
CA GLY A 11 22.68 -15.27 32.19
C GLY A 11 22.66 -15.39 30.68
N LEU A 12 21.71 -14.71 30.04
CA LEU A 12 21.77 -14.48 28.61
C LEU A 12 23.19 -14.01 28.32
N SER A 13 23.93 -14.83 27.56
CA SER A 13 25.29 -14.49 27.17
C SER A 13 25.26 -13.08 26.57
N VAL A 14 26.20 -12.22 26.96
CA VAL A 14 26.25 -10.83 26.46
C VAL A 14 26.21 -10.82 24.92
N ASN A 15 26.79 -11.84 24.27
CA ASN A 15 26.71 -12.04 22.83
C ASN A 15 25.27 -12.18 22.31
N MET A 16 24.39 -12.86 23.04
CA MET A 16 22.98 -13.00 22.67
C MET A 16 22.24 -11.66 22.70
N ILE A 17 22.57 -10.81 23.68
CA ILE A 17 22.00 -9.46 23.80
C ILE A 17 22.45 -8.60 22.61
N VAL A 18 23.74 -8.68 22.25
CA VAL A 18 24.30 -7.97 21.09
C VAL A 18 23.66 -8.45 19.78
N LEU A 19 23.52 -9.77 19.58
CA LEU A 19 22.84 -10.30 18.40
C LEU A 19 21.37 -9.85 18.32
N ALA A 20 20.65 -9.87 19.44
CA ALA A 20 19.26 -9.44 19.49
C ALA A 20 19.13 -7.95 19.10
N ALA A 21 20.03 -7.09 19.57
CA ALA A 21 20.03 -5.68 19.21
C ALA A 21 20.26 -5.45 17.70
N ILE A 22 21.23 -6.15 17.11
CA ILE A 22 21.52 -6.07 15.67
C ILE A 22 20.32 -6.55 14.85
N ALA A 23 19.72 -7.69 15.22
CA ALA A 23 18.55 -8.23 14.54
C ALA A 23 17.36 -7.25 14.59
N LEU A 24 17.15 -6.58 15.72
CA LEU A 24 16.08 -5.60 15.88
C LEU A 24 16.29 -4.39 14.97
N VAL A 25 17.51 -3.87 14.87
CA VAL A 25 17.85 -2.76 13.96
C VAL A 25 17.61 -3.15 12.51
N VAL A 26 18.09 -4.32 12.08
CA VAL A 26 17.88 -4.81 10.72
C VAL A 26 16.38 -4.92 10.42
N LEU A 27 15.59 -5.50 11.33
CA LEU A 27 14.14 -5.63 11.17
C LEU A 27 13.46 -4.27 10.94
N VAL A 28 13.79 -3.26 11.75
CA VAL A 28 13.24 -1.91 11.59
C VAL A 28 13.58 -1.32 10.22
N VAL A 29 14.83 -1.44 9.80
CA VAL A 29 15.27 -0.94 8.48
C VAL A 29 14.52 -1.64 7.35
N THR A 30 14.34 -2.96 7.41
CA THR A 30 13.61 -3.72 6.39
C THR A 30 12.15 -3.28 6.32
N ILE A 31 11.49 -3.07 7.47
CA ILE A 31 10.09 -2.58 7.53
C ILE A 31 9.98 -1.20 6.87
N ILE A 32 10.91 -0.29 7.13
CA ILE A 32 10.90 1.06 6.53
C ILE A 32 11.02 0.97 5.00
N ILE A 33 11.94 0.15 4.48
CA ILE A 33 12.15 -0.02 3.04
C ILE A 33 10.90 -0.61 2.38
N ILE A 34 10.32 -1.67 2.97
CA ILE A 34 9.14 -2.33 2.45
C ILE A 34 7.93 -1.38 2.48
N THR A 35 7.78 -0.60 3.55
CA THR A 35 6.67 0.37 3.68
C THR A 35 6.79 1.48 2.64
N GLY A 36 8.00 1.99 2.39
CA GLY A 36 8.26 2.98 1.36
C GLY A 36 7.85 2.50 -0.04
N GLN A 37 8.26 1.29 -0.43
CA GLN A 37 7.88 0.69 -1.72
C GLN A 37 6.38 0.41 -1.80
N THR A 38 5.78 -0.15 -0.75
CA THR A 38 4.34 -0.51 -0.71
C THR A 38 3.44 0.71 -0.87
N SER A 39 3.84 1.86 -0.32
CA SER A 39 3.10 3.13 -0.49
C SER A 39 3.06 3.62 -1.94
N THR A 40 4.06 3.27 -2.74
CA THR A 40 4.11 3.61 -4.17
C THR A 40 3.35 2.58 -4.99
N THR A 41 3.46 1.30 -4.65
CA THR A 41 2.74 0.23 -5.34
C THR A 41 1.22 0.31 -5.12
N SER A 42 0.75 0.65 -3.92
CA SER A 42 -0.69 0.80 -3.64
C SER A 42 -1.33 1.92 -4.45
N LYS A 43 -0.62 3.03 -4.63
CA LYS A 43 -1.02 4.15 -5.50
C LYS A 43 -1.14 3.74 -6.96
N ASN A 44 -0.17 2.95 -7.45
CA ASN A 44 -0.21 2.43 -8.82
C ASN A 44 -1.32 1.37 -9.01
N LEU A 45 -1.54 0.47 -8.04
CA LEU A 45 -2.63 -0.53 -8.06
C LEU A 45 -4.03 0.10 -8.09
N GLN A 46 -4.18 1.30 -7.52
CA GLN A 46 -5.42 2.06 -7.63
C GLN A 46 -5.56 2.80 -8.96
N SER A 47 -4.54 2.79 -9.82
CA SER A 47 -4.63 3.49 -11.09
C SER A 47 -5.64 2.84 -12.04
N CYS A 48 -6.46 3.70 -12.63
CA CYS A 48 -7.45 3.42 -13.64
C CYS A 48 -6.86 2.62 -14.81
N ALA A 49 -5.64 2.97 -15.23
CA ALA A 49 -4.93 2.25 -16.28
C ALA A 49 -4.68 0.77 -15.95
N LEU A 50 -4.33 0.43 -14.70
CA LEU A 50 -4.12 -0.97 -14.28
C LEU A 50 -5.43 -1.74 -14.15
N LYS A 51 -6.53 -1.04 -13.84
CA LYS A 51 -7.89 -1.62 -13.87
C LYS A 51 -8.40 -1.82 -15.29
N GLY A 52 -7.62 -1.51 -16.32
CA GLY A 52 -8.02 -1.62 -17.72
C GLY A 52 -8.94 -0.49 -18.18
N GLY A 53 -8.94 0.64 -17.48
CA GLY A 53 -9.71 1.83 -17.79
C GLY A 53 -8.87 3.00 -18.31
N LYS A 54 -9.55 4.11 -18.59
CA LYS A 54 -8.94 5.40 -18.93
C LYS A 54 -9.53 6.53 -18.09
N CYS A 55 -8.70 7.52 -17.76
CA CYS A 55 -9.17 8.74 -17.11
C CYS A 55 -10.00 9.56 -18.12
N ALA A 56 -11.23 9.91 -17.75
CA ALA A 56 -12.07 10.84 -18.47
C ALA A 56 -12.29 12.11 -17.63
N LYS A 57 -12.40 13.27 -18.30
CA LYS A 57 -12.67 14.54 -17.61
C LYS A 57 -14.10 14.55 -17.09
N ASN A 58 -14.26 14.89 -15.82
CA ASN A 58 -15.55 15.32 -15.29
C ASN A 58 -15.80 16.74 -15.84
N LEU A 59 -16.91 16.95 -16.56
CA LEU A 59 -17.25 18.27 -17.05
C LEU A 59 -17.84 19.09 -15.88
N PRO A 60 -17.27 20.25 -15.53
CA PRO A 60 -17.82 21.11 -14.49
C PRO A 60 -19.14 21.70 -14.99
N GLY A 61 -20.27 21.26 -14.43
CA GLY A 61 -21.59 21.76 -14.80
C GLY A 61 -22.77 20.87 -14.43
N ASN A 62 -22.56 19.64 -13.96
CA ASN A 62 -23.65 18.77 -13.53
C ASN A 62 -23.43 18.37 -12.07
N GLU A 63 -24.19 19.03 -11.21
CA GLU A 63 -24.30 18.76 -9.76
C GLU A 63 -25.15 17.49 -9.50
N ASP A 64 -25.61 16.84 -10.57
CA ASP A 64 -26.32 15.58 -10.57
C ASP A 64 -25.40 14.44 -11.02
N LEU A 65 -25.26 13.46 -10.13
CA LEU A 65 -24.53 12.18 -10.26
C LEU A 65 -25.03 11.26 -11.40
N GLU A 66 -25.65 11.78 -12.46
CA GLU A 66 -26.40 10.97 -13.42
C GLU A 66 -25.86 11.01 -14.87
N LYS A 67 -24.95 11.93 -15.20
CA LYS A 67 -24.36 11.98 -16.56
C LYS A 67 -22.85 12.06 -16.59
N VAL A 68 -22.21 11.01 -16.08
CA VAL A 68 -20.80 10.72 -16.36
C VAL A 68 -20.72 9.98 -17.70
N GLU A 69 -20.34 10.67 -18.77
CA GLU A 69 -20.25 10.07 -20.10
C GLU A 69 -18.84 9.49 -20.34
N CYS A 70 -18.66 8.22 -19.98
CA CYS A 70 -17.64 7.37 -20.59
C CYS A 70 -18.16 6.97 -21.97
N ASN A 71 -17.93 7.79 -23.00
CA ASN A 71 -18.57 7.63 -24.31
C ASN A 71 -17.55 7.52 -25.44
N ASP A 72 -16.60 6.60 -25.25
CA ASP A 72 -15.57 6.24 -26.26
C ASP A 72 -15.92 4.93 -26.99
N GLY A 73 -17.12 4.38 -26.80
CA GLY A 73 -17.56 3.09 -27.36
C GLY A 73 -16.83 1.85 -26.82
N VAL A 74 -15.70 2.03 -26.14
CA VAL A 74 -14.86 0.98 -25.56
C VAL A 74 -14.90 1.01 -24.02
N TYR A 75 -15.02 2.19 -23.42
CA TYR A 75 -15.08 2.38 -21.97
C TYR A 75 -16.45 2.95 -21.64
N ASN A 76 -17.28 2.20 -20.91
CA ASN A 76 -18.70 2.53 -20.72
C ASN A 76 -19.11 2.57 -19.23
N VAL A 77 -18.22 2.17 -18.31
CA VAL A 77 -18.52 2.11 -16.88
C VAL A 77 -17.77 3.20 -16.13
N PRO A 78 -18.46 4.21 -15.58
CA PRO A 78 -17.82 5.22 -14.74
C PRO A 78 -17.60 4.69 -13.32
N VAL A 79 -16.36 4.81 -12.83
CA VAL A 79 -15.97 4.53 -11.45
C VAL A 79 -15.26 5.74 -10.88
N ILE A 80 -15.76 6.23 -9.75
CA ILE A 80 -15.08 7.27 -8.98
C ILE A 80 -13.89 6.61 -8.29
N VAL A 81 -12.69 6.92 -8.76
CA VAL A 81 -11.44 6.52 -8.11
C VAL A 81 -10.61 7.76 -7.86
N ASN A 82 -10.01 7.84 -6.67
CA ASN A 82 -8.95 8.79 -6.39
C ASN A 82 -7.66 8.24 -6.98
N ASP A 83 -7.54 8.30 -8.31
CA ASP A 83 -6.32 7.86 -9.00
C ASP A 83 -5.31 9.01 -9.00
N PRO A 84 -4.12 8.85 -8.42
CA PRO A 84 -3.09 9.90 -8.44
C PRO A 84 -2.58 10.23 -9.86
N LEU A 85 -2.85 9.39 -10.86
CA LEU A 85 -2.56 9.67 -12.27
C LEU A 85 -3.70 10.40 -12.99
N CYS A 86 -4.93 10.38 -12.45
CA CYS A 86 -6.04 11.16 -12.96
C CYS A 86 -6.13 12.46 -12.14
N GLY A 87 -6.31 13.62 -12.79
CA GLY A 87 -6.39 14.91 -12.07
C GLY A 87 -7.59 14.99 -11.10
N GLU A 88 -7.62 16.01 -10.21
CA GLU A 88 -8.63 16.21 -9.14
C GLU A 88 -10.10 16.33 -9.60
N SER A 89 -10.38 16.20 -10.89
CA SER A 89 -11.71 16.25 -11.48
C SER A 89 -11.86 15.23 -12.62
N GLN A 90 -11.25 14.06 -12.49
CA GLN A 90 -11.30 13.00 -13.48
C GLN A 90 -11.85 11.71 -12.88
N LEU A 91 -12.57 10.96 -13.70
CA LEU A 91 -13.26 9.72 -13.34
C LEU A 91 -12.60 8.58 -14.11
N CYS A 92 -12.61 7.37 -13.56
CA CYS A 92 -12.07 6.21 -14.26
C CYS A 92 -13.16 5.50 -15.06
N CYS A 93 -13.00 5.46 -16.37
CA CYS A 93 -13.88 4.75 -17.27
C CYS A 93 -13.31 3.36 -17.55
N LEU A 94 -14.00 2.30 -17.11
CA LEU A 94 -13.61 0.92 -17.35
C LEU A 94 -14.22 0.37 -18.64
N LYS A 95 -13.47 -0.52 -19.28
CA LYS A 95 -13.95 -1.38 -20.37
C LYS A 95 -14.65 -2.59 -19.76
N LEU A 96 -15.90 -2.84 -20.17
CA LEU A 96 -16.60 -4.10 -19.93
C LEU A 96 -16.13 -5.17 -20.91
#